data_AF-A0A424H5T1-F1
#
_entry.id   AF-A0A424H5T1-F1
#
_cell.length_a   1.000
_cell.length_b   1.000
_cell.length_c   1.000
_cell.angle_alpha   90.00
_cell.angle_beta   90.00
_cell.angle_gamma   90.00
#
_symmetry.space_group_name_H-M   'P 1'
#
loop_
_entity.id
_entity.type
_entity.pdbx_description
1 polymer ?
#
loop_
_entity_poly.entity_id
_entity_poly.type
_entity_poly.pdbx_seq_one_letter_code
_entity_poly.pdbx_strand_id
1 'polypeptide(L)' 'MFRIIIFSSIYLIFFLSVSPAQQKIDFRTLEEQAKNPQIALKKALTFPGMGQIYNDQKIKGYSLIAAEIFSLWSFNE' A
#
# COMPACT_ATOMS: atom_id res chain seq x y z
N MET A 1 29.39 -39.10 18.84
CA MET A 1 27.99 -38.61 18.96
C MET A 1 27.92 -37.09 19.08
N PHE A 2 28.63 -36.46 20.02
CA PHE A 2 28.57 -35.01 20.29
C PHE A 2 28.93 -34.11 19.08
N ARG A 3 29.98 -34.46 18.33
CA ARG A 3 30.40 -33.72 17.12
C ARG A 3 29.30 -33.69 16.04
N ILE A 4 28.58 -34.79 15.85
CA ILE A 4 27.51 -34.91 14.84
C ILE A 4 26.33 -34.01 15.22
N ILE A 5 25.99 -33.97 16.51
CA ILE A 5 24.93 -33.11 17.04
C ILE A 5 25.27 -31.64 16.78
N ILE A 6 26.51 -31.22 17.07
CA ILE A 6 26.95 -29.83 16.84
C ILE A 6 26.85 -29.45 15.36
N PHE A 7 27.34 -30.29 14.44
CA PHE A 7 27.25 -30.02 13.01
C PHE A 7 25.80 -29.92 12.53
N SER A 8 24.91 -30.80 13.03
CA SER A 8 23.48 -30.77 12.69
C SER A 8 22.80 -29.50 13.19
N SER A 9 23.13 -29.05 14.40
CA SER A 9 22.56 -27.82 14.98
C SER A 9 22.98 -26.57 14.21
N ILE A 10 24.26 -26.48 13.80
CA ILE A 10 24.77 -25.36 13.00
C ILE A 10 24.07 -25.33 11.63
N TYR A 11 23.91 -26.49 11.00
CA TYR A 11 23.23 -26.61 9.71
C TYR A 11 21.77 -26.15 9.78
N LEU A 12 21.05 -26.54 10.84
CA LEU A 12 19.66 -26.13 11.06
C LEU A 12 19.54 -24.61 11.26
N ILE A 13 20.43 -24.01 12.04
CA ILE A 13 20.46 -22.55 12.28
C ILE A 13 20.72 -21.80 10.97
N PHE A 14 21.67 -22.27 10.17
CA PHE A 14 21.96 -21.68 8.85
C PHE A 14 20.72 -21.73 7.95
N PHE A 15 20.02 -22.87 7.88
CA PHE A 15 18.83 -23.01 7.04
C PHE A 15 17.66 -22.14 7.52
N LEU A 16 17.49 -21.97 8.83
CA LEU A 16 16.49 -21.07 9.41
C LEU A 16 16.82 -19.58 9.19
N SER A 17 18.09 -19.23 9.05
CA SER A 17 18.53 -17.84 8.81
C SER A 17 18.38 -17.39 7.36
N VAL A 18 18.33 -18.32 6.41
CA VAL A 18 18.11 -18.02 4.98
C VAL A 18 16.61 -17.90 4.74
N SER A 19 16.02 -16.77 5.14
CA SER A 19 14.70 -16.39 4.67
C SER A 19 14.84 -15.76 3.28
N PRO A 20 14.26 -16.33 2.21
CA PRO A 20 14.28 -15.68 0.91
C PRO A 20 13.58 -14.32 1.02
N ALA A 21 14.25 -13.25 0.59
CA ALA A 21 13.66 -11.92 0.57
C ALA A 21 12.31 -11.98 -0.16
N GLN A 22 11.22 -11.73 0.54
CA GLN A 22 9.89 -11.75 -0.06
C GLN A 22 9.83 -10.63 -1.09
N GLN A 23 9.82 -11.00 -2.37
CA GLN A 23 9.58 -10.04 -3.44
C GLN A 23 8.20 -9.43 -3.19
N LYS A 24 8.17 -8.12 -2.95
CA LYS A 24 6.93 -7.39 -2.73
C LYS A 24 6.19 -7.34 -4.06
N ILE A 25 5.30 -8.30 -4.29
CA ILE A 25 4.45 -8.32 -5.47
C ILE A 25 3.46 -7.16 -5.34
N ASP A 26 3.52 -6.26 -6.31
CA ASP A 26 2.56 -5.18 -6.43
C ASP A 26 1.50 -5.60 -7.45
N PHE A 27 0.27 -5.75 -6.98
CA PHE A 27 -0.86 -6.24 -7.76
C PHE A 27 -1.49 -5.18 -8.67
N ARG A 28 -0.98 -3.95 -8.61
CA ARG A 28 -1.41 -2.84 -9.47
C ARG A 28 -0.96 -3.06 -10.91
N THR A 29 -1.71 -2.50 -11.86
CA THR A 29 -1.31 -2.50 -13.27
C THR A 29 -0.07 -1.62 -13.49
N LEU A 30 0.68 -1.83 -14.57
CA LEU A 30 1.83 -0.98 -14.93
C LEU A 30 1.43 0.49 -15.05
N GLU A 31 0.22 0.75 -15.55
CA GLU A 31 -0.34 2.10 -15.65
C GLU A 31 -0.60 2.71 -14.26
N GLU A 32 -1.18 1.96 -13.33
CA GLU A 32 -1.40 2.40 -11.96
C GLU A 32 -0.09 2.64 -11.19
N GLN A 33 0.95 1.86 -11.48
CA GLN A 33 2.29 2.01 -10.90
C GLN A 33 3.04 3.23 -11.44
N ALA A 34 2.79 3.60 -12.69
CA ALA A 34 3.42 4.77 -13.32
C ALA A 34 2.92 6.12 -12.75
N LYS A 35 1.84 6.09 -11.97
CA LYS A 35 1.27 7.31 -11.35
C LYS A 35 2.17 7.87 -10.27
N ASN A 36 2.35 9.19 -10.29
CA ASN A 36 3.23 9.87 -9.35
C ASN A 36 2.52 10.10 -8.01
N PRO A 37 3.04 9.56 -6.89
CA PRO A 37 2.42 9.71 -5.57
C PRO A 37 2.36 11.18 -5.10
N GLN A 38 3.31 12.03 -5.51
CA GLN A 38 3.29 13.45 -5.17
C GLN A 38 2.14 14.19 -5.87
N ILE A 39 1.80 13.80 -7.10
CA ILE A 39 0.65 14.36 -7.82
C ILE A 39 -0.66 13.90 -7.14
N ALA A 40 -0.75 12.62 -6.77
CA ALA A 40 -1.89 12.09 -6.03
C ALA A 40 -2.11 12.85 -4.72
N LEU A 41 -1.02 13.09 -3.97
CA LEU A 41 -1.05 13.85 -2.71
C LEU A 41 -1.50 15.30 -2.94
N LYS A 42 -0.90 16.01 -3.90
CA LYS A 42 -1.29 17.40 -4.22
C LYS A 42 -2.77 17.51 -4.56
N LYS A 43 -3.30 16.55 -5.34
CA LYS A 43 -4.73 16.49 -5.67
C LYS A 43 -5.58 16.22 -4.43
N ALA A 44 -5.19 15.28 -3.57
CA ALA A 44 -5.91 14.99 -2.33
C ALA A 44 -5.96 16.18 -1.37
N LEU A 45 -4.89 16.99 -1.31
CA LEU A 45 -4.84 18.22 -0.52
C LEU A 45 -5.70 19.36 -1.10
N THR A 46 -6.00 19.32 -2.40
CA THR A 46 -6.84 20.34 -3.05
C THR A 46 -8.32 20.13 -2.73
N PHE A 47 -8.79 18.88 -2.78
CA PHE A 47 -10.17 18.53 -2.50
C PHE A 47 -10.28 17.03 -2.13
N PRO A 48 -11.08 16.65 -1.12
CA PRO A 48 -11.28 15.25 -0.75
C PRO A 48 -11.69 14.38 -1.95
N GLY A 49 -11.07 13.21 -2.09
CA GLY A 49 -11.37 12.26 -3.17
C GLY A 49 -10.61 12.47 -4.49
N MET A 50 -10.08 13.67 -4.77
CA MET A 50 -9.37 13.94 -6.03
C MET A 50 -8.10 13.10 -6.24
N GLY A 51 -7.37 12.78 -5.16
CA GLY A 51 -6.23 11.87 -5.23
C GLY A 51 -6.63 10.42 -5.55
N GLN A 52 -7.82 9.99 -5.13
CA GLN A 52 -8.35 8.65 -5.44
C GLN A 52 -8.81 8.54 -6.89
N ILE A 53 -9.43 9.61 -7.43
CA ILE A 53 -9.77 9.69 -8.86
C ILE A 53 -8.51 9.60 -9.72
N TYR A 54 -7.45 10.32 -9.34
CA TYR A 54 -6.16 10.23 -10.04
C TYR A 54 -5.60 8.81 -10.02
N ASN A 55 -5.79 8.05 -8.92
CA ASN A 55 -5.36 6.67 -8.78
C ASN A 55 -6.36 5.63 -9.35
N ASP A 56 -7.28 6.03 -10.25
CA ASP A 56 -8.36 5.19 -10.82
C ASP A 56 -9.31 4.54 -9.82
N GLN A 57 -9.23 4.91 -8.54
CA GLN A 57 -10.15 4.46 -7.49
C GLN A 57 -11.42 5.32 -7.51
N LYS A 58 -12.13 5.32 -8.64
CA LYS A 58 -13.26 6.22 -8.93
C LYS A 58 -14.36 6.15 -7.88
N ILE A 59 -14.75 4.94 -7.45
CA ILE A 59 -15.80 4.75 -6.44
C ILE A 59 -15.41 5.43 -5.12
N LYS A 60 -14.19 5.21 -4.64
CA LYS A 60 -13.68 5.85 -3.42
C LYS A 60 -13.57 7.36 -3.59
N GLY A 61 -13.10 7.82 -4.76
CA GLY A 61 -13.01 9.23 -5.09
C GLY A 61 -14.36 9.93 -5.02
N TYR A 62 -15.36 9.43 -5.72
CA TYR A 62 -16.70 10.01 -5.72
C TYR A 62 -17.40 9.89 -4.36
N SER A 63 -17.16 8.81 -3.60
CA SER A 63 -17.70 8.67 -2.24
C SER A 63 -17.16 9.76 -1.31
N LEU A 64 -15.86 10.06 -1.40
CA LEU A 64 -15.23 11.14 -0.62
C LEU A 64 -15.71 12.53 -1.05
N ILE A 65 -15.90 12.76 -2.35
CA ILE A 65 -16.46 14.02 -2.85
C ILE A 65 -17.89 14.22 -2.35
N ALA A 66 -18.73 13.18 -2.43
CA ALA A 66 -20.10 13.23 -1.94
C ALA A 66 -20.16 13.46 -0.42
N ALA A 67 -19.29 12.81 0.34
CA ALA A 67 -19.19 13.01 1.79
C ALA A 67 -18.78 14.45 2.14
N GLU A 68 -17.84 15.04 1.40
CA GLU A 68 -17.44 16.44 1.59
C GLU A 68 -18.59 17.40 1.28
N ILE A 69 -19.28 17.22 0.15
CA ILE A 69 -20.45 18.03 -0.22
C ILE A 69 -21.54 17.93 0.85
N PHE A 70 -21.82 16.71 1.32
CA PHE A 70 -22.80 16.47 2.37
C PHE A 70 -22.39 17.15 3.68
N SER A 71 -21.13 17.03 4.08
CA SER A 71 -20.58 17.72 5.26
C SER A 71 -20.78 19.23 5.15
N LEU A 72 -20.37 19.84 4.04
CA LEU A 72 -20.52 21.28 3.79
C LEU A 72 -21.98 21.73 3.81
N TRP A 73 -22.90 20.92 3.28
CA TRP A 73 -24.33 21.21 3.33
C TRP A 73 -24.89 21.09 4.76
N SER A 74 -24.56 20.01 5.46
CA SER A 74 -25.13 19.69 6.78
C SER A 74 -24.65 20.63 7.90
N PHE A 75 -23.51 21.28 7.76
CA PHE A 75 -22.98 22.25 8.72
C PHE A 75 -23.31 23.71 8.38
N ASN A 76 -23.99 23.96 7.27
CA ASN A 76 -24.39 25.30 6.84
C ASN A 76 -25.91 25.54 7.00
N GLU A 77 -26.65 24.57 7.56
CA GLU A 77 -27.94 24.73 8.23
C GLU A 77 -27.76 24.84 9.74
#